data_AF-A0A371MGE8-F1
#
_entry.id   AF-A0A371MGE8-F1
#
_cell.length_a   1.000
_cell.length_b   1.000
_cell.length_c   1.000
_cell.angle_alpha   90.00
_cell.angle_beta   90.00
_cell.angle_gamma   90.00
#
_symmetry.space_group_name_H-M   'P 1'
#
loop_
_entity.id
_entity.type
_entity.pdbx_description
1 polymer ?
#
loop_
_entity_poly.entity_id
_entity_poly.type
_entity_poly.pdbx_seq_one_letter_code
_entity_poly.pdbx_strand_id
1 'polypeptide(L)'
;MLAVLTHDGVYFGVTFGTPFSPGSVWEFVAAPNTGVNLSPGVPVGTEARLVVLGVVAIVVKSLLAAGYFGSLADQLKRGEFEFFDNVRAHGVPFLVLTAVPSLIVFGGALALMGTVRNPGTELFVVVALSAVAYFVATYFVYATPYLIVLRDVGLFDALRASVSFAVGGGAYFSYFLKYGALVLGISFFATILVVNVPGIGLLVGVLGGGLLGLALNATTMRFVADIDSASPSLGSWDDDVMV
;
A
#
# COMPACT_ATOMS: atom_id res chain seq x y z
N MET A 1 13.88 6.37 10.45
CA MET A 1 14.96 7.28 9.99
C MET A 1 16.23 7.11 10.82
N LEU A 2 16.19 7.27 12.15
CA LEU A 2 17.37 7.06 13.01
C LEU A 2 17.99 5.66 12.86
N ALA A 3 17.17 4.61 12.79
CA ALA A 3 17.63 3.21 12.66
C ALA A 3 18.46 2.92 11.41
N VAL A 4 18.27 3.66 10.32
CA VAL A 4 19.05 3.54 9.07
C VAL A 4 20.39 4.26 9.19
N LEU A 5 20.42 5.35 9.97
CA LEU A 5 21.63 6.16 10.19
C LEU A 5 22.58 5.55 11.23
N THR A 6 22.11 4.59 12.03
CA THR A 6 22.86 3.98 13.14
C THR A 6 23.17 2.49 12.92
N HIS A 7 22.92 1.94 11.73
CA HIS A 7 23.16 0.52 11.48
C HIS A 7 24.60 0.28 11.03
N ASP A 8 25.37 -0.44 11.85
CA ASP A 8 26.66 -1.02 11.47
C ASP A 8 26.46 -2.51 11.14
N GLY A 9 26.45 -2.86 9.85
CA GLY A 9 26.29 -4.23 9.36
C GLY A 9 25.73 -4.33 7.93
N VAL A 10 25.88 -5.51 7.30
CA VAL A 10 25.22 -5.83 6.04
C VAL A 10 23.84 -6.42 6.35
N TYR A 11 22.77 -5.74 5.93
CA TYR A 11 21.40 -6.16 6.17
C TYR A 11 20.71 -6.57 4.85
N PHE A 12 20.07 -7.74 4.87
CA PHE A 12 19.23 -8.24 3.78
C PHE A 12 17.79 -8.31 4.28
N GLY A 13 16.87 -7.68 3.56
CA GLY A 13 15.44 -7.75 3.85
C GLY A 13 14.62 -7.55 2.59
N VAL A 14 13.49 -8.25 2.51
CA VAL A 14 12.54 -8.20 1.40
C VAL A 14 11.25 -7.62 1.94
N THR A 15 10.73 -6.56 1.32
CA THR A 15 9.40 -6.02 1.60
C THR A 15 8.44 -6.43 0.50
N PHE A 16 7.20 -6.67 0.89
CA PHE A 16 6.13 -6.91 -0.06
C PHE A 16 5.31 -5.64 -0.21
N GLY A 17 5.45 -5.01 -1.36
CA GLY A 17 4.57 -3.91 -1.76
C GLY A 17 3.21 -4.41 -2.19
N THR A 18 2.18 -3.61 -1.94
CA THR A 18 0.82 -3.89 -2.36
C THR A 18 0.29 -2.69 -3.13
N PRO A 19 -0.38 -2.87 -4.29
CA PRO A 19 -0.88 -1.76 -5.13
C PRO A 19 -1.91 -0.83 -4.43
N PHE A 20 -2.18 -1.10 -3.16
CA PHE A 20 -3.18 -0.50 -2.31
C PHE A 20 -2.66 0.69 -1.48
N SER A 21 -1.34 0.90 -1.41
CA SER A 21 -0.74 1.99 -0.66
C SER A 21 -0.21 3.07 -1.61
N PRO A 22 -0.28 4.36 -1.24
CA PRO A 22 0.55 5.38 -1.89
C PRO A 22 1.99 4.89 -1.86
N GLY A 23 2.63 4.81 -3.04
CA GLY A 23 3.99 4.31 -3.19
C GLY A 23 4.91 5.08 -2.26
N SER A 24 5.49 4.39 -1.27
CA SER A 24 6.40 5.00 -0.31
C SER A 24 7.68 4.18 -0.21
N VAL A 25 8.78 4.80 0.17
CA VAL A 25 10.11 4.14 0.30
C VAL A 25 10.06 2.86 1.12
N TRP A 26 9.21 2.83 2.16
CA TRP A 26 9.06 1.71 3.07
C TRP A 26 8.35 0.51 2.45
N GLU A 27 7.78 0.67 1.25
CA GLU A 27 7.22 -0.39 0.44
C GLU A 27 8.31 -1.20 -0.28
N PHE A 28 9.47 -0.59 -0.51
CA PHE A 28 10.61 -1.17 -1.22
C PHE A 28 11.83 -1.42 -0.33
N VAL A 29 11.85 -0.85 0.87
CA VAL A 29 12.98 -0.90 1.80
C VAL A 29 12.58 -1.59 3.09
N ALA A 30 13.14 -2.76 3.33
CA ALA A 30 13.09 -3.41 4.64
C ALA A 30 13.95 -2.59 5.60
N ALA A 31 13.32 -1.73 6.39
CA ALA A 31 14.02 -1.03 7.46
C ALA A 31 14.46 -2.05 8.51
N PRO A 32 15.70 -1.97 9.04
CA PRO A 32 16.05 -2.77 10.21
C PRO A 32 15.12 -2.35 11.35
N ASN A 33 14.17 -3.24 11.66
CA ASN A 33 13.22 -3.05 12.75
C ASN A 33 14.02 -2.87 14.05
N THR A 34 14.02 -1.67 14.62
CA THR A 34 13.89 -1.61 16.08
C THR A 34 12.47 -2.07 16.33
N GLY A 35 12.32 -3.32 16.79
CA GLY A 35 11.03 -3.90 17.12
C GLY A 35 10.18 -2.90 17.89
N VAL A 36 8.87 -2.95 17.68
CA VAL A 36 7.93 -2.28 18.57
C VAL A 36 8.23 -2.83 19.96
N ASN A 37 8.95 -2.05 20.78
CA ASN A 37 9.08 -2.30 22.20
C ASN A 37 7.69 -2.04 22.79
N LEU A 38 6.81 -3.05 22.72
CA LEU A 38 5.67 -3.15 23.61
C LEU A 38 6.23 -3.37 25.00
N SER A 39 6.70 -2.31 25.65
CA SER A 39 7.00 -2.33 27.08
C SER A 39 5.67 -2.60 27.79
N PRO A 40 5.55 -3.69 28.58
CA PRO A 40 4.33 -4.04 29.30
C PRO A 40 4.11 -3.14 30.54
N GLY A 41 4.38 -1.84 30.40
CA GLY A 41 4.38 -0.85 31.47
C GLY A 41 4.12 0.56 30.96
N VAL A 42 3.27 0.71 29.93
CA VAL A 42 2.84 2.02 29.44
C VAL A 42 2.03 2.72 30.56
N PRO A 43 2.45 3.90 31.05
CA PRO A 43 1.72 4.61 32.10
C PRO A 43 0.29 4.93 31.64
N VAL A 44 -0.69 4.68 32.50
CA VAL A 44 -2.10 5.00 32.27
C VAL A 44 -2.20 6.50 31.95
N GLY A 45 -2.50 6.82 30.68
CA GLY A 45 -2.47 8.17 30.10
C GLY A 45 -1.71 8.29 28.78
N THR A 46 -0.72 7.43 28.54
CA THR A 46 0.02 7.37 27.25
C THR A 46 -0.77 6.60 26.18
N GLU A 47 -1.63 5.65 26.59
CA GLU A 47 -2.47 4.86 25.69
C GLU A 47 -3.45 5.73 24.89
N ALA A 48 -4.09 6.71 25.54
CA ALA A 48 -4.99 7.64 24.87
C ALA A 48 -4.26 8.49 23.82
N ARG A 49 -3.02 8.90 24.08
CA ARG A 49 -2.21 9.65 23.11
C ARG A 49 -1.82 8.80 21.90
N LEU A 50 -1.47 7.53 22.12
CA LEU A 50 -1.16 6.59 21.03
C LEU A 50 -2.37 6.30 20.17
N VAL A 51 -3.56 6.14 20.78
CA VAL A 51 -4.83 5.99 20.05
C VAL A 51 -5.12 7.23 19.21
N VAL A 52 -5.02 8.43 19.79
CA VAL A 52 -5.24 9.68 19.07
C VAL A 52 -4.26 9.83 17.91
N LEU A 53 -2.97 9.55 18.12
CA LEU A 53 -1.97 9.59 17.05
C LEU A 53 -2.27 8.57 15.94
N GLY A 54 -2.71 7.36 16.30
CA GLY A 54 -3.11 6.33 15.34
C GLY A 54 -4.32 6.75 14.51
N VAL A 55 -5.34 7.32 15.13
CA VAL A 55 -6.53 7.85 14.45
C VAL A 55 -6.16 8.99 13.52
N VAL A 56 -5.37 9.96 14.00
CA VAL A 56 -4.90 11.08 13.18
C VAL A 56 -4.08 10.57 11.99
N ALA A 57 -3.18 9.60 12.20
CA ALA A 57 -2.39 9.02 11.12
C ALA A 57 -3.27 8.32 10.07
N ILE A 58 -4.31 7.58 10.49
CA ILE A 58 -5.26 6.96 9.57
C ILE A 58 -5.98 8.04 8.77
N VAL A 59 -6.54 9.06 9.43
CA VAL A 59 -7.26 10.14 8.74
C VAL A 59 -6.35 10.85 7.73
N VAL A 60 -5.16 11.26 8.15
CA VAL A 60 -4.20 11.94 7.26
C VAL A 60 -3.82 11.05 6.08
N LYS A 61 -3.49 9.78 6.32
CA LYS A 61 -3.14 8.83 5.26
C LYS A 61 -4.29 8.66 4.26
N SER A 62 -5.52 8.55 4.74
CA SER A 62 -6.70 8.38 3.89
C SER A 62 -7.00 9.60 3.04
N LEU A 63 -6.88 10.81 3.60
CA LEU A 63 -7.07 12.05 2.85
C LEU A 63 -5.97 12.21 1.80
N LEU A 64 -4.71 11.94 2.16
CA LEU A 64 -3.60 11.97 1.21
C LEU A 64 -3.80 10.95 0.07
N ALA A 65 -4.25 9.73 0.40
CA ALA A 65 -4.56 8.73 -0.61
C ALA A 65 -5.72 9.16 -1.53
N ALA A 66 -6.81 9.70 -0.98
CA ALA A 66 -7.93 10.19 -1.76
C ALA A 66 -7.51 11.27 -2.77
N GLY A 67 -6.77 12.28 -2.32
CA GLY A 67 -6.27 13.34 -3.20
C GLY A 67 -5.26 12.81 -4.22
N TYR A 68 -4.35 11.92 -3.80
CA TYR A 68 -3.36 11.31 -4.69
C TYR A 68 -4.00 10.49 -5.81
N PHE A 69 -4.85 9.52 -5.48
CA PHE A 69 -5.48 8.64 -6.47
C PHE A 69 -6.48 9.42 -7.33
N GLY A 70 -7.25 10.34 -6.73
CA GLY A 70 -8.19 11.15 -7.48
C GLY A 70 -7.50 12.08 -8.47
N SER A 71 -6.45 12.80 -8.05
CA SER A 71 -5.70 13.68 -8.97
C SER A 71 -4.91 12.93 -10.03
N LEU A 72 -4.45 11.71 -9.73
CA LEU A 72 -3.87 10.85 -10.75
C LEU A 72 -4.91 10.45 -11.80
N ALA A 73 -6.13 10.14 -11.38
CA ALA A 73 -7.23 9.83 -12.29
C ALA A 73 -7.62 11.05 -13.14
N ASP A 74 -7.72 12.23 -12.54
CA ASP A 74 -7.99 13.47 -13.28
C ASP A 74 -6.90 13.81 -14.30
N GLN A 75 -5.64 13.63 -13.92
CA GLN A 75 -4.52 13.87 -14.82
C GLN A 75 -4.56 12.93 -16.03
N LEU A 76 -4.96 11.67 -15.82
CA LEU A 76 -5.08 10.68 -16.89
C LEU A 76 -6.36 10.85 -17.74
N LYS A 77 -7.47 11.30 -17.14
CA LYS A 77 -8.75 11.49 -17.84
C LYS A 77 -8.83 12.82 -18.60
N ARG A 78 -8.35 13.90 -17.98
CA ARG A 78 -8.59 15.30 -18.40
C ARG A 78 -7.33 16.12 -18.58
N GLY A 79 -6.18 15.63 -18.10
CA GLY A 79 -4.94 16.43 -18.08
C GLY A 79 -4.90 17.48 -16.96
N GLU A 80 -5.83 17.41 -16.00
CA GLU A 80 -6.01 18.38 -14.92
C GLU A 80 -5.57 17.78 -13.57
N PHE A 81 -5.18 18.62 -12.61
CA PHE A 81 -4.75 18.18 -11.27
C PHE A 81 -5.52 18.94 -10.18
N GLU A 82 -6.45 18.27 -9.50
CA GLU A 82 -7.34 18.89 -8.50
C GLU A 82 -7.35 18.15 -7.15
N PHE A 83 -6.27 18.30 -6.36
CA PHE A 83 -6.10 17.52 -5.11
C PHE A 83 -7.23 17.71 -4.09
N PHE A 84 -7.61 18.94 -3.78
CA PHE A 84 -8.55 19.21 -2.69
C PHE A 84 -9.99 18.78 -3.01
N ASP A 85 -10.39 18.87 -4.27
CA ASP A 85 -11.72 18.44 -4.70
C ASP A 85 -11.82 16.91 -4.66
N ASN A 86 -10.75 16.22 -5.06
CA ASN A 86 -10.63 14.77 -4.91
C ASN A 86 -10.65 14.30 -3.45
N VAL A 87 -10.01 15.03 -2.53
CA VAL A 87 -10.09 14.75 -1.10
C VAL A 87 -11.53 14.87 -0.59
N ARG A 88 -12.29 15.86 -1.04
CA ARG A 88 -13.69 16.05 -0.66
C ARG A 88 -14.59 14.96 -1.24
N ALA A 89 -14.37 14.59 -2.50
CA ALA A 89 -15.17 13.58 -3.19
C ALA A 89 -14.91 12.16 -2.67
N HIS A 90 -13.64 11.80 -2.46
CA HIS A 90 -13.24 10.41 -2.18
C HIS A 90 -12.69 10.18 -0.76
N GLY A 91 -12.59 11.22 0.06
CA GLY A 91 -12.01 11.12 1.41
C GLY A 91 -12.68 10.08 2.30
N VAL A 92 -14.02 10.00 2.27
CA VAL A 92 -14.79 9.02 3.07
C VAL A 92 -14.55 7.58 2.59
N PRO A 93 -14.71 7.25 1.29
CA PRO A 93 -14.34 5.93 0.78
C PRO A 93 -12.92 5.49 1.16
N PHE A 94 -11.92 6.36 1.00
CA PHE A 94 -10.54 6.06 1.37
C PHE A 94 -10.33 5.93 2.88
N LEU A 95 -11.09 6.68 3.69
CA LEU A 95 -11.07 6.55 5.14
C LEU A 95 -11.54 5.16 5.56
N VAL A 96 -12.67 4.69 5.06
CA VAL A 96 -13.18 3.34 5.36
C VAL A 96 -12.22 2.27 4.85
N LEU A 97 -11.72 2.44 3.63
CA LEU A 97 -10.76 1.54 2.99
C LEU A 97 -9.45 1.41 3.78
N THR A 98 -9.04 2.45 4.50
CA THR A 98 -7.83 2.43 5.35
C THR A 98 -8.15 1.96 6.77
N ALA A 99 -9.22 2.48 7.37
CA ALA A 99 -9.54 2.29 8.78
C ALA A 99 -9.98 0.85 9.06
N VAL A 100 -10.86 0.27 8.23
CA VAL A 100 -11.42 -1.07 8.48
C VAL A 100 -10.33 -2.14 8.48
N PRO A 101 -9.44 -2.26 7.47
CA PRO A 101 -8.34 -3.22 7.52
C PRO A 101 -7.40 -2.98 8.70
N SER A 102 -7.11 -1.71 9.01
CA SER A 102 -6.23 -1.36 10.14
C SER A 102 -6.81 -1.84 11.47
N LEU A 103 -8.12 -1.69 11.68
CA LEU A 103 -8.81 -2.16 12.87
C LEU A 103 -8.84 -3.69 12.94
N ILE A 104 -9.02 -4.38 11.81
CA ILE A 104 -8.99 -5.85 11.75
C ILE A 104 -7.59 -6.37 12.11
N VAL A 105 -6.53 -5.79 11.53
CA VAL A 105 -5.15 -6.18 11.82
C VAL A 105 -4.81 -5.92 13.30
N PHE A 106 -5.16 -4.73 13.81
CA PHE A 106 -4.89 -4.37 15.20
C PHE A 106 -5.67 -5.25 16.19
N GLY A 107 -6.98 -5.43 15.96
CA GLY A 107 -7.83 -6.30 16.78
C GLY A 107 -7.39 -7.76 16.73
N GLY A 108 -7.01 -8.26 15.55
CA GLY A 108 -6.47 -9.61 15.36
C GLY A 108 -5.15 -9.80 16.10
N ALA A 109 -4.22 -8.85 16.01
CA ALA A 109 -2.95 -8.90 16.72
C ALA A 109 -3.14 -8.95 18.26
N LEU A 110 -4.05 -8.15 18.80
CA LEU A 110 -4.40 -8.18 20.22
C LEU A 110 -4.99 -9.52 20.64
N ALA A 111 -5.90 -10.09 19.84
CA ALA A 111 -6.51 -11.39 20.11
C ALA A 111 -5.47 -12.53 20.10
N LEU A 112 -4.51 -12.46 19.17
CA LEU A 112 -3.43 -13.44 19.04
C LEU A 112 -2.42 -13.35 20.19
N MET A 113 -2.08 -12.14 20.65
CA MET A 113 -1.20 -11.97 21.81
C MET A 113 -1.76 -12.59 23.10
N GLY A 114 -3.09 -12.70 23.23
CA GLY A 114 -3.74 -13.38 24.35
C GLY A 114 -3.79 -14.91 24.25
N THR A 115 -3.54 -15.48 23.07
CA THR A 115 -3.74 -16.92 22.79
C THR A 115 -2.45 -17.71 22.59
N VAL A 116 -1.35 -17.06 22.19
CA VAL A 116 -0.06 -17.74 21.99
C VAL A 116 0.56 -18.09 23.34
N ARG A 117 0.62 -19.39 23.66
CA ARG A 117 1.25 -19.90 24.89
C ARG A 117 2.67 -20.39 24.63
N ASN A 118 2.99 -20.82 23.41
CA ASN A 118 4.32 -21.28 23.00
C ASN A 118 4.84 -20.52 21.77
N PRO A 119 5.79 -19.58 21.93
CA PRO A 119 6.19 -18.63 20.89
C PRO A 119 7.03 -19.22 19.74
N GLY A 120 7.36 -20.52 19.76
CA GLY A 120 8.16 -21.16 18.71
C GLY A 120 7.33 -21.55 17.48
N THR A 121 6.67 -22.70 17.54
CA THR A 121 5.99 -23.31 16.39
C THR A 121 4.62 -22.67 16.08
N GLU A 122 3.85 -22.30 17.12
CA GLU A 122 2.52 -21.70 16.94
C GLU A 122 2.62 -20.31 16.30
N LEU A 123 3.60 -19.51 16.72
CA LEU A 123 3.82 -18.18 16.16
C LEU A 123 4.21 -18.24 14.68
N PHE A 124 5.08 -19.18 14.29
CA PHE A 124 5.46 -19.36 12.89
C PHE A 124 4.26 -19.70 12.00
N VAL A 125 3.42 -20.65 12.42
CA VAL A 125 2.21 -21.05 11.67
C VAL A 125 1.23 -19.88 11.56
N VAL A 126 0.99 -19.16 12.66
CA VAL A 126 0.11 -17.98 12.66
C VAL A 126 0.63 -16.89 11.72
N VAL A 127 1.93 -16.60 11.75
CA VAL A 127 2.55 -15.60 10.86
C VAL A 127 2.45 -16.03 9.41
N ALA A 128 2.76 -17.30 9.09
CA ALA A 128 2.67 -17.82 7.74
C ALA A 128 1.24 -17.77 7.19
N LEU A 129 0.25 -18.21 7.98
CA LEU A 129 -1.16 -18.14 7.59
C LEU A 129 -1.65 -16.70 7.43
N SER A 130 -1.22 -15.80 8.33
CA SER A 130 -1.57 -14.38 8.26
C SER A 130 -0.99 -13.72 7.00
N ALA A 131 0.24 -14.06 6.62
CA ALA A 131 0.86 -13.60 5.39
C ALA A 131 0.06 -14.07 4.17
N VAL A 132 -0.28 -15.36 4.09
CA VAL A 132 -1.09 -15.90 3.00
C VAL A 132 -2.46 -15.22 2.94
N ALA A 133 -3.14 -15.09 4.08
CA ALA A 133 -4.44 -14.41 4.16
C ALA A 133 -4.34 -12.95 3.69
N TYR A 134 -3.27 -12.25 4.04
CA TYR A 134 -3.01 -10.88 3.60
C TYR A 134 -2.82 -10.79 2.08
N PHE A 135 -2.06 -11.70 1.46
CA PHE A 135 -1.90 -11.73 0.01
C PHE A 135 -3.21 -12.01 -0.72
N VAL A 136 -3.98 -12.99 -0.23
CA VAL A 136 -5.29 -13.31 -0.79
C VAL A 136 -6.20 -12.09 -0.66
N ALA A 137 -6.34 -11.50 0.53
CA ALA A 137 -7.16 -10.32 0.73
C ALA A 137 -6.75 -9.18 -0.21
N THR A 138 -5.44 -8.90 -0.32
CA THR A 138 -4.90 -7.88 -1.22
C THR A 138 -5.29 -8.14 -2.67
N TYR A 139 -5.14 -9.38 -3.16
CA TYR A 139 -5.53 -9.73 -4.52
C TYR A 139 -7.01 -9.40 -4.81
N PHE A 140 -7.91 -9.67 -3.86
CA PHE A 140 -9.33 -9.39 -4.02
C PHE A 140 -9.68 -7.91 -3.99
N VAL A 141 -8.90 -7.07 -3.31
CA VAL A 141 -9.26 -5.66 -3.06
C VAL A 141 -8.36 -4.64 -3.75
N TYR A 142 -7.27 -5.04 -4.42
CA TYR A 142 -6.28 -4.08 -4.92
C TYR A 142 -6.83 -3.08 -5.95
N ALA A 143 -7.83 -3.45 -6.75
CA ALA A 143 -8.42 -2.54 -7.74
C ALA A 143 -9.41 -1.54 -7.13
N THR A 144 -9.89 -1.77 -5.90
CA THR A 144 -10.88 -0.93 -5.21
C THR A 144 -10.54 0.57 -5.21
N PRO A 145 -9.35 1.03 -4.76
CA PRO A 145 -9.04 2.46 -4.74
C PRO A 145 -9.05 3.09 -6.14
N TYR A 146 -8.62 2.35 -7.16
CA TYR A 146 -8.64 2.80 -8.56
C TYR A 146 -10.07 2.92 -9.07
N LEU A 147 -10.93 1.94 -8.79
CA LEU A 147 -12.31 1.94 -9.25
C LEU A 147 -13.17 3.03 -8.59
N ILE A 148 -12.89 3.38 -7.34
CA ILE A 148 -13.54 4.51 -6.65
C ILE A 148 -13.35 5.80 -7.46
N VAL A 149 -12.12 6.08 -7.89
CA VAL A 149 -11.76 7.32 -8.59
C VAL A 149 -12.00 7.24 -10.09
N LEU A 150 -11.93 6.06 -10.70
CA LEU A 150 -12.17 5.90 -12.14
C LEU A 150 -13.64 6.02 -12.48
N ARG A 151 -14.52 5.42 -11.68
CA ARG A 151 -15.97 5.41 -11.92
C ARG A 151 -16.75 6.45 -11.12
N ASP A 152 -16.09 7.16 -10.20
CA ASP A 152 -16.75 8.06 -9.25
C ASP A 152 -17.87 7.37 -8.45
N VAL A 153 -17.61 6.13 -8.00
CA VAL A 153 -18.57 5.28 -7.28
C VAL A 153 -18.21 5.10 -5.80
N GLY A 154 -19.20 4.65 -5.03
CA GLY A 154 -18.99 4.29 -3.63
C GLY A 154 -18.08 3.06 -3.44
N LEU A 155 -17.54 2.94 -2.22
CA LEU A 155 -16.64 1.84 -1.83
C LEU A 155 -17.22 0.45 -2.12
N PHE A 156 -18.51 0.23 -1.84
CA PHE A 156 -19.12 -1.09 -2.00
C PHE A 156 -19.20 -1.54 -3.46
N ASP A 157 -19.55 -0.63 -4.38
CA ASP A 157 -19.62 -0.93 -5.80
C ASP A 157 -18.22 -1.18 -6.38
N ALA A 158 -17.24 -0.37 -5.96
CA ALA A 158 -15.84 -0.55 -6.31
C ALA A 158 -15.27 -1.89 -5.80
N LEU A 159 -15.56 -2.24 -4.55
CA LEU A 159 -15.12 -3.49 -3.93
C LEU A 159 -15.77 -4.70 -4.61
N ARG A 160 -17.07 -4.63 -4.91
CA ARG A 160 -17.79 -5.69 -5.62
C ARG A 160 -17.19 -5.92 -7.01
N ALA A 161 -16.86 -4.86 -7.73
CA ALA A 161 -16.19 -4.95 -9.02
C ALA A 161 -14.79 -5.57 -8.90
N SER A 162 -13.98 -5.11 -7.94
CA SER A 162 -12.65 -5.68 -7.64
C SER A 162 -12.72 -7.18 -7.35
N VAL A 163 -13.68 -7.61 -6.53
CA VAL A 163 -13.92 -9.04 -6.22
C VAL A 163 -14.35 -9.81 -7.48
N SER A 164 -15.21 -9.22 -8.31
CA SER A 164 -15.63 -9.84 -9.57
C SER A 164 -14.44 -10.08 -10.51
N PHE A 165 -13.50 -9.13 -10.61
CA PHE A 165 -12.28 -9.30 -11.39
C PHE A 165 -11.38 -10.39 -10.79
N ALA A 166 -11.23 -10.41 -9.46
CA ALA A 166 -10.43 -11.41 -8.77
C ALA A 166 -10.93 -12.84 -8.97
N VAL A 167 -12.26 -13.05 -8.93
CA VAL A 167 -12.90 -14.35 -9.19
C VAL A 167 -12.84 -14.72 -10.68
N GLY A 168 -13.00 -13.74 -11.58
CA GLY A 168 -12.86 -13.96 -13.02
C GLY A 168 -11.43 -14.34 -13.44
N GLY A 169 -10.42 -13.91 -12.68
CA GLY A 169 -9.02 -14.23 -12.92
C GLY A 169 -8.49 -13.64 -14.24
N GLY A 170 -7.76 -14.45 -15.01
CA GLY A 170 -7.27 -14.03 -16.34
C GLY A 170 -6.25 -12.90 -16.29
N ALA A 171 -6.53 -11.80 -17.02
CA ALA A 171 -5.66 -10.64 -17.08
C ALA A 171 -5.40 -10.03 -15.69
N TYR A 172 -6.41 -10.01 -14.81
CA TYR A 172 -6.31 -9.49 -13.45
C TYR A 172 -5.31 -10.28 -12.60
N PHE A 173 -5.35 -11.61 -12.68
CA PHE A 173 -4.40 -12.49 -12.00
C PHE A 173 -2.99 -12.40 -12.60
N SER A 174 -2.88 -12.40 -13.93
CA SER A 174 -1.58 -12.27 -14.62
C SER A 174 -0.89 -10.95 -14.27
N TYR A 175 -1.65 -9.85 -14.24
CA TYR A 175 -1.14 -8.55 -13.84
C TYR A 175 -0.62 -8.57 -12.40
N PHE A 176 -1.40 -9.11 -11.46
CA PHE A 176 -0.99 -9.21 -10.06
C PHE A 176 0.33 -9.98 -9.89
N LEU A 177 0.49 -11.12 -10.58
CA LEU A 177 1.74 -11.88 -10.54
C LEU A 177 2.92 -11.13 -11.17
N LYS A 178 2.73 -10.49 -12.33
CA LYS A 178 3.78 -9.72 -13.01
C LYS A 178 4.20 -8.51 -12.18
N TYR A 179 3.24 -7.81 -11.60
CA TYR A 179 3.47 -6.70 -10.69
C TYR A 179 4.28 -7.17 -9.48
N GLY A 180 3.86 -8.26 -8.84
CA GLY A 180 4.59 -8.86 -7.71
C GLY A 180 6.02 -9.24 -8.08
N ALA A 181 6.23 -9.89 -9.22
CA ALA A 181 7.56 -10.26 -9.70
C ALA A 181 8.46 -9.04 -9.97
N LEU A 182 7.89 -7.98 -10.57
CA LEU A 182 8.58 -6.72 -10.83
C LEU A 182 9.00 -6.06 -9.51
N VAL A 183 8.08 -5.93 -8.56
CA VAL A 183 8.35 -5.34 -7.25
C VAL A 183 9.40 -6.15 -6.51
N LEU A 184 9.35 -7.49 -6.57
CA LEU A 184 10.33 -8.36 -5.94
C LEU A 184 11.73 -8.16 -6.56
N GLY A 185 11.80 -8.08 -7.89
CA GLY A 185 13.03 -7.76 -8.61
C GLY A 185 13.60 -6.40 -8.19
N ILE A 186 12.77 -5.35 -8.17
CA ILE A 186 13.19 -4.00 -7.78
C ILE A 186 13.61 -3.95 -6.30
N SER A 187 12.85 -4.59 -5.41
CA SER A 187 13.13 -4.61 -3.97
C SER A 187 14.51 -5.17 -3.67
N PHE A 188 14.94 -6.23 -4.39
CA PHE A 188 16.29 -6.78 -4.25
C PHE A 188 17.37 -5.71 -4.50
N PHE A 189 17.27 -4.96 -5.59
CA PHE A 189 18.24 -3.91 -5.94
C PHE A 189 18.12 -2.67 -5.04
N ALA A 190 16.89 -2.26 -4.73
CA ALA A 190 16.61 -1.12 -3.85
C ALA A 190 17.17 -1.35 -2.45
N THR A 191 17.00 -2.55 -1.88
CA THR A 191 17.59 -2.92 -0.59
C THR A 191 19.11 -2.85 -0.64
N ILE A 192 19.75 -3.39 -1.69
CA ILE A 192 21.21 -3.33 -1.83
C ILE A 192 21.70 -1.86 -1.88
N LEU A 193 21.05 -1.01 -2.66
CA LEU A 193 21.51 0.37 -2.87
C LEU A 193 21.22 1.29 -1.66
N VAL A 194 20.02 1.18 -1.08
CA VAL A 194 19.57 2.08 0.00
C VAL A 194 20.25 1.73 1.32
N VAL A 195 20.43 0.44 1.61
CA VAL A 195 20.95 -0.02 2.91
C VAL A 195 22.48 0.08 2.97
N ASN A 196 23.18 -0.11 1.85
CA ASN A 196 24.65 -0.14 1.85
C ASN A 196 25.32 1.23 1.57
N VAL A 197 24.55 2.27 1.20
CA VAL A 197 25.08 3.63 1.00
C VAL A 197 24.28 4.64 1.84
N PRO A 198 24.65 4.84 3.13
CA PRO A 198 23.93 5.76 4.01
C PRO A 198 23.87 7.19 3.45
N GLY A 199 22.75 7.87 3.63
CA GLY A 199 22.53 9.25 3.17
C GLY A 199 22.14 9.37 1.69
N ILE A 200 23.03 9.01 0.76
CA ILE A 200 22.73 9.07 -0.68
C ILE A 200 21.70 8.01 -1.07
N GLY A 201 21.84 6.79 -0.56
CA GLY A 201 20.87 5.72 -0.77
C GLY A 201 19.48 6.09 -0.25
N LEU A 202 19.39 6.83 0.86
CA LEU A 202 18.12 7.33 1.38
C LEU A 202 17.47 8.34 0.42
N LEU A 203 18.23 9.33 -0.05
CA LEU A 203 17.74 10.34 -1.00
C LEU A 203 17.29 9.71 -2.32
N VAL A 204 18.11 8.83 -2.89
CA VAL A 204 17.79 8.09 -4.12
C VAL A 204 16.60 7.16 -3.90
N GLY A 205 16.50 6.50 -2.74
CA GLY A 205 15.37 5.65 -2.39
C GLY A 205 14.06 6.44 -2.25
N VAL A 206 14.10 7.63 -1.66
CA VAL A 206 12.94 8.53 -1.55
C VAL A 206 12.46 9.01 -2.89
N LEU A 207 13.35 9.60 -3.69
CA LEU A 207 12.97 10.18 -4.97
C LEU A 207 12.65 9.09 -6.00
N GLY A 208 13.52 8.08 -6.11
CA GLY A 208 13.34 6.95 -7.02
C GLY A 208 12.13 6.10 -6.66
N GLY A 209 11.94 5.79 -5.38
CA GLY A 209 10.77 5.03 -4.90
C GLY A 209 9.46 5.78 -5.10
N GLY A 210 9.45 7.10 -4.92
CA GLY A 210 8.28 7.93 -5.19
C GLY A 210 7.91 7.96 -6.68
N LEU A 211 8.89 8.19 -7.56
CA LEU A 211 8.68 8.21 -9.01
C LEU A 211 8.25 6.84 -9.55
N LEU A 212 8.91 5.78 -9.08
CA LEU A 212 8.57 4.42 -9.45
C LEU A 212 7.17 4.06 -8.95
N GLY A 213 6.84 4.39 -7.69
CA GLY A 213 5.52 4.19 -7.12
C GLY A 213 4.44 4.92 -7.92
N LEU A 214 4.71 6.16 -8.35
CA LEU A 214 3.81 6.91 -9.23
C LEU A 214 3.62 6.22 -10.58
N ALA A 215 4.71 5.81 -11.24
CA ALA A 215 4.64 5.11 -12.52
C ALA A 215 3.86 3.79 -12.41
N LEU A 216 4.09 3.02 -11.34
CA LEU A 216 3.39 1.77 -11.07
C LEU A 216 1.90 1.99 -10.78
N ASN A 217 1.56 3.02 -10.00
CA ASN A 217 0.16 3.36 -9.74
C ASN A 217 -0.55 3.87 -11.00
N ALA A 218 0.10 4.69 -11.82
CA ALA A 218 -0.46 5.13 -13.11
C ALA A 218 -0.68 3.94 -14.06
N THR A 219 0.30 3.03 -14.14
CA THR A 219 0.20 1.79 -14.93
C THR A 219 -0.93 0.90 -14.43
N THR A 220 -1.07 0.76 -13.11
CA THR A 220 -2.15 -0.03 -12.50
C THR A 220 -3.50 0.61 -12.78
N MET A 221 -3.61 1.94 -12.71
CA MET A 221 -4.83 2.67 -13.00
C MET A 221 -5.28 2.49 -14.46
N ARG A 222 -4.34 2.60 -15.40
CA ARG A 222 -4.61 2.32 -16.82
C ARG A 222 -5.02 0.87 -17.05
N PHE A 223 -4.29 -0.08 -16.47
CA PHE A 223 -4.65 -1.49 -16.55
C PHE A 223 -6.08 -1.76 -16.01
N VAL A 224 -6.43 -1.19 -14.85
CA VAL A 224 -7.77 -1.34 -14.26
C VAL A 224 -8.84 -0.73 -15.17
N ALA A 225 -8.57 0.41 -15.79
CA ALA A 225 -9.48 1.02 -16.76
C ALA A 225 -9.68 0.14 -18.01
N ASP A 226 -8.61 -0.52 -18.50
CA ASP A 226 -8.67 -1.37 -19.70
C ASP A 226 -9.49 -2.65 -19.50
N ILE A 227 -9.39 -3.28 -18.33
CA ILE A 227 -10.15 -4.51 -18.02
C ILE A 227 -11.60 -4.22 -17.61
N ASP A 228 -11.95 -2.94 -17.44
CA ASP A 228 -13.23 -2.50 -16.92
C ASP A 228 -14.02 -1.69 -17.94
N SER A 229 -15.03 -2.31 -18.53
CA SER A 229 -15.91 -1.64 -19.50
C SER A 229 -16.73 -0.47 -18.93
N ALA A 230 -16.85 -0.35 -17.60
CA ALA A 230 -17.54 0.77 -16.95
C ALA A 230 -16.61 1.95 -16.63
N SER A 231 -15.29 1.79 -16.78
CA SER A 231 -14.32 2.86 -16.59
C SER A 231 -14.11 3.67 -17.87
N PRO A 232 -13.71 4.95 -17.78
CA PRO A 232 -13.35 5.72 -18.96
C PRO A 232 -12.10 5.14 -19.63
N SER A 233 -12.04 5.21 -20.96
CA SER A 233 -10.81 4.89 -21.70
C SER A 233 -9.76 5.98 -21.43
N LEU A 234 -8.54 5.57 -21.08
CA LEU A 234 -7.43 6.47 -20.73
C LEU A 234 -6.39 6.62 -21.85
N GLY A 235 -6.79 6.38 -23.11
CA GLY A 235 -5.90 6.44 -24.28
C GLY A 235 -5.26 5.10 -24.65
N SER A 236 -4.44 5.09 -25.72
CA SER A 236 -3.72 3.89 -26.17
C SER A 236 -2.31 3.85 -25.55
N TRP A 237 -1.77 2.64 -25.35
CA TRP A 237 -0.42 2.46 -24.76
C TRP A 237 0.71 2.99 -25.66
N ASP A 238 0.41 3.32 -26.92
CA ASP A 238 1.39 3.76 -27.93
C ASP A 238 1.59 5.28 -27.96
N ASP A 239 0.74 6.07 -27.28
CA ASP A 239 0.73 7.53 -27.38
C ASP A 239 1.82 8.24 -26.55
N ASP A 240 2.55 7.53 -25.68
CA ASP A 240 3.46 8.12 -24.67
C ASP A 240 4.98 7.94 -24.95
N VAL A 241 5.40 7.47 -26.13
CA VAL A 241 6.83 7.29 -26.43
C VAL A 241 7.52 8.59 -26.91
N MET A 242 6.82 9.73 -27.00
CA MET A 242 7.38 10.94 -27.63
C MET A 242 6.98 12.24 -26.93
N VAL A 243 7.41 12.46 -25.67
CA VAL A 243 7.79 13.80 -25.15
C VAL A 243 8.89 13.68 -24.09
#